data_AF-A0A7Z9WU62-F1
#
_entry.id   AF-A0A7Z9WU62-F1
#
_cell.length_a   1.000
_cell.length_b   1.000
_cell.length_c   1.000
_cell.angle_alpha   90.00
_cell.angle_beta   90.00
_cell.angle_gamma   90.00
#
_symmetry.space_group_name_H-M   'P 1'
#
loop_
_entity.id
_entity.type
_entity.pdbx_description
1 polymer ?
#
loop_
_entity_poly.entity_id
_entity_poly.type
_entity_poly.pdbx_seq_one_letter_code
_entity_poly.pdbx_strand_id
1 'polypeptide(L)'
;MTDRFIRFFAELSIDDVPLVGGKNASLGEMYRLLTPQGIKIPNGFAITAEAYCYVLDQAGAWEKLHQLLDDLNPNDLTELKQRARKARQVVYEAGIPDDLHREIIAAYQRLAQAYGEEPLSVAVRSSATAEDLPTASFAGQQESYLNICGEEALIEAVRRCFASLFTERAIHYRIDQGFDHFNVYLSVCVQKMVRSDLGASGVMFSIDTESGFPEVVFINAAFGLGETVVQGTVDPDEFYVFKPTLRQGYRAVLRRRRGTKKVKMILASGEERATTSIV
;
A
#
# COMPACT_ATOMS: atom_id res chain seq x y z
N MET A 1 -22.09 -8.31 -14.21
CA MET A 1 -21.40 -7.22 -14.92
C MET A 1 -19.92 -7.50 -14.79
N THR A 2 -19.16 -7.38 -15.87
CA THR A 2 -17.70 -7.41 -15.82
C THR A 2 -17.23 -6.05 -15.34
N ASP A 3 -16.54 -6.00 -14.20
CA ASP A 3 -16.01 -4.75 -13.65
C ASP A 3 -14.92 -4.23 -14.61
N ARG A 4 -14.99 -2.96 -15.04
CA ARG A 4 -14.03 -2.41 -16.00
C ARG A 4 -12.70 -2.13 -15.32
N PHE A 5 -12.77 -1.41 -14.19
CA PHE A 5 -11.62 -0.82 -13.52
C PHE A 5 -11.17 -1.55 -12.25
N ILE A 6 -11.94 -2.54 -11.80
CA ILE A 6 -11.69 -3.28 -10.57
C ILE A 6 -11.21 -4.70 -10.88
N ARG A 7 -10.20 -5.17 -10.15
CA ARG A 7 -9.73 -6.56 -10.19
C ARG A 7 -9.58 -7.10 -8.77
N PHE A 8 -10.26 -8.19 -8.44
CA PHE A 8 -10.07 -8.87 -7.17
C PHE A 8 -8.73 -9.60 -7.15
N PHE A 9 -8.15 -9.83 -5.97
CA PHE A 9 -6.87 -10.54 -5.87
C PHE A 9 -6.87 -11.94 -6.49
N ALA A 10 -8.03 -12.60 -6.55
CA ALA A 10 -8.18 -13.89 -7.22
C ALA A 10 -7.98 -13.83 -8.76
N GLU A 11 -8.08 -12.63 -9.35
CA GLU A 11 -7.99 -12.36 -10.78
C GLU A 11 -6.61 -11.81 -11.18
N LEU A 12 -5.71 -11.64 -10.23
CA LEU A 12 -4.41 -10.99 -10.43
C LEU A 12 -3.25 -11.98 -10.34
N SER A 13 -2.21 -11.67 -11.10
CA SER A 13 -0.94 -12.38 -11.18
C SER A 13 0.23 -11.38 -11.24
N ILE A 14 1.47 -11.90 -11.20
CA ILE A 14 2.66 -11.06 -11.35
C ILE A 14 2.77 -10.40 -12.74
N ASP A 15 2.08 -10.93 -13.75
CA ASP A 15 2.08 -10.35 -15.10
C ASP A 15 1.22 -9.07 -15.19
N ASP A 16 0.39 -8.82 -14.18
CA ASP A 16 -0.52 -7.66 -14.12
C ASP A 16 0.13 -6.39 -13.54
N VAL A 17 1.45 -6.39 -13.28
CA VAL A 17 2.19 -5.23 -12.77
C VAL A 17 1.93 -3.93 -13.56
N PRO A 18 1.90 -3.94 -14.92
CA PRO A 18 1.60 -2.73 -15.68
C PRO A 18 0.18 -2.17 -15.41
N LEU A 19 -0.76 -3.02 -14.99
CA LEU A 19 -2.16 -2.68 -14.77
C LEU A 19 -2.43 -2.28 -13.31
N VAL A 20 -1.81 -2.96 -12.33
CA VAL A 20 -2.13 -2.79 -10.90
C VAL A 20 -0.94 -2.42 -10.01
N GLY A 21 0.27 -2.32 -10.57
CA GLY A 21 1.48 -2.09 -9.79
C GLY A 21 1.98 -3.31 -9.03
N GLY A 22 3.24 -3.23 -8.59
CA GLY A 22 3.98 -4.37 -8.02
C GLY A 22 3.35 -4.95 -6.76
N LYS A 23 2.85 -4.10 -5.85
CA LYS A 23 2.24 -4.58 -4.60
C LYS A 23 0.94 -5.35 -4.85
N ASN A 24 0.06 -4.84 -5.71
CA ASN A 24 -1.20 -5.52 -6.00
C ASN A 24 -0.97 -6.82 -6.79
N ALA A 25 -0.07 -6.80 -7.77
CA ALA A 25 0.30 -7.99 -8.54
C ALA A 25 0.89 -9.08 -7.62
N SER A 26 1.81 -8.70 -6.72
CA SER A 26 2.38 -9.58 -5.69
C SER A 26 1.32 -10.12 -4.71
N LEU A 27 0.40 -9.26 -4.24
CA LEU A 27 -0.72 -9.69 -3.39
C LEU A 27 -1.65 -10.68 -4.10
N GLY A 28 -1.97 -10.42 -5.37
CA GLY A 28 -2.77 -11.32 -6.21
C GLY A 28 -2.11 -12.68 -6.38
N GLU A 29 -0.82 -12.68 -6.76
CA GLU A 29 -0.03 -13.89 -6.93
C GLU A 29 0.03 -14.71 -5.64
N MET A 30 0.32 -14.06 -4.51
CA MET A 30 0.30 -14.72 -3.20
C MET A 30 -1.10 -15.25 -2.85
N TYR A 31 -2.15 -14.46 -3.07
CA TYR A 31 -3.52 -14.86 -2.75
C TYR A 31 -3.93 -16.10 -3.54
N ARG A 32 -3.65 -16.13 -4.85
CA ARG A 32 -3.98 -17.25 -5.74
C ARG A 32 -3.17 -18.50 -5.45
N LEU A 33 -1.86 -18.37 -5.23
CA LEU A 33 -0.96 -19.52 -5.09
C LEU A 33 -0.86 -20.06 -3.66
N LEU A 34 -0.92 -19.19 -2.65
CA LEU A 34 -0.61 -19.56 -1.26
C LEU A 34 -1.85 -19.78 -0.40
N THR A 35 -3.00 -19.19 -0.74
CA THR A 35 -4.26 -19.47 -0.02
C THR A 35 -4.66 -20.94 -0.07
N PRO A 36 -4.57 -21.66 -1.22
CA PRO A 36 -4.84 -23.10 -1.28
C PRO A 36 -3.84 -23.94 -0.45
N GLN A 37 -2.65 -23.39 -0.17
CA GLN A 37 -1.63 -24.01 0.68
C GLN A 37 -1.83 -23.70 2.17
N GLY A 38 -2.89 -22.98 2.54
CA GLY A 38 -3.23 -22.64 3.92
C GLY A 38 -2.61 -21.33 4.45
N ILE A 39 -1.92 -20.56 3.60
CA ILE A 39 -1.43 -19.23 3.98
C ILE A 39 -2.61 -18.25 3.98
N LYS A 40 -2.84 -17.59 5.11
CA LYS A 40 -3.97 -16.68 5.29
C LYS A 40 -3.61 -15.29 4.78
N ILE A 41 -4.17 -14.90 3.65
CA ILE A 41 -4.01 -13.58 3.06
C ILE A 41 -5.37 -12.87 3.09
N PRO A 42 -5.48 -11.68 3.70
CA PRO A 42 -6.72 -10.90 3.66
C PRO A 42 -7.09 -10.56 2.22
N ASN A 43 -8.33 -10.86 1.85
CA ASN A 43 -8.83 -10.60 0.52
C ASN A 43 -9.07 -9.10 0.29
N GLY A 44 -9.20 -8.72 -0.97
CA GLY A 44 -9.34 -7.35 -1.41
C GLY A 44 -9.43 -7.25 -2.92
N PHE A 45 -9.35 -6.03 -3.41
CA PHE A 45 -9.35 -5.70 -4.82
C PHE A 45 -8.40 -4.54 -5.11
N ALA A 46 -7.96 -4.46 -6.35
CA ALA A 46 -7.20 -3.35 -6.90
C ALA A 46 -8.12 -2.49 -7.77
N ILE A 47 -7.99 -1.18 -7.60
CA ILE A 47 -8.44 -0.17 -8.56
C ILE A 47 -7.28 0.03 -9.52
N THR A 48 -7.49 -0.28 -10.80
CA THR A 48 -6.43 -0.34 -11.82
C THR A 48 -5.82 1.02 -12.14
N ALA A 49 -4.61 1.02 -12.69
CA ALA A 49 -3.95 2.20 -13.24
C ALA A 49 -4.76 2.85 -14.38
N GLU A 50 -5.53 2.06 -15.14
CA GLU A 50 -6.46 2.57 -16.15
C GLU A 50 -7.55 3.46 -15.53
N ALA A 51 -8.01 3.13 -14.32
CA ALA A 51 -8.97 3.95 -13.58
C ALA A 51 -8.39 5.33 -13.24
N TYR A 52 -7.11 5.37 -12.87
CA TYR A 52 -6.40 6.61 -12.61
C TYR A 52 -6.27 7.47 -13.86
N CYS A 53 -5.87 6.89 -14.99
CA CYS A 53 -5.84 7.60 -16.27
C CYS A 53 -7.22 8.14 -16.65
N TYR A 54 -8.25 7.30 -16.52
CA TYR A 54 -9.63 7.67 -16.81
C TYR A 54 -10.12 8.86 -15.97
N VAL A 55 -9.81 8.89 -14.67
CA VAL A 55 -10.13 10.04 -13.79
C VAL A 55 -9.50 11.33 -14.31
N LEU A 56 -8.20 11.29 -14.66
CA LEU A 56 -7.49 12.47 -15.13
C LEU A 56 -7.95 12.94 -16.52
N ASP A 57 -8.30 12.00 -17.40
CA ASP A 57 -8.87 12.28 -18.72
C ASP A 57 -10.22 12.99 -18.59
N GLN A 58 -11.14 12.44 -17.78
CA GLN A 58 -12.48 13.03 -17.58
C GLN A 58 -12.42 14.44 -16.98
N ALA A 59 -11.44 14.70 -16.11
CA ALA A 59 -11.25 16.01 -15.49
C ALA A 59 -10.44 17.01 -16.35
N GLY A 60 -9.87 16.58 -17.49
CA GLY A 60 -8.92 17.40 -18.26
C GLY A 60 -7.70 17.80 -17.43
N ALA A 61 -7.27 16.94 -16.51
CA ALA A 61 -6.22 17.26 -15.52
C ALA A 61 -4.81 17.22 -16.12
N TRP A 62 -4.59 16.45 -17.18
CA TRP A 62 -3.26 16.26 -17.79
C TRP A 62 -2.60 17.56 -18.22
N GLU A 63 -3.34 18.45 -18.92
CA GLU A 63 -2.79 19.71 -19.40
C GLU A 63 -2.29 20.59 -18.25
N LYS A 64 -3.05 20.66 -17.15
CA LYS A 64 -2.66 21.40 -15.94
C LYS A 64 -1.43 20.78 -15.27
N LEU A 65 -1.33 19.45 -15.25
CA LEU A 65 -0.18 18.75 -14.68
C LEU A 65 1.08 18.99 -15.51
N HIS A 66 1.00 18.95 -16.84
CA HIS A 66 2.10 19.29 -17.75
C HIS A 66 2.60 20.72 -17.52
N GLN A 67 1.68 21.70 -17.49
CA GLN A 67 2.02 23.10 -17.21
C GLN A 67 2.72 23.30 -15.84
N LEU A 68 2.49 22.40 -14.88
CA LEU A 68 3.12 22.47 -13.57
C LEU A 68 4.47 21.76 -13.51
N LEU A 69 4.69 20.71 -14.30
CA LEU A 69 5.80 19.78 -14.06
C LEU A 69 6.83 19.70 -15.20
N ASP A 70 6.50 20.08 -16.43
CA ASP A 70 7.39 19.91 -17.59
C ASP A 70 8.69 20.74 -17.48
N ASP A 71 8.62 21.95 -16.95
CA ASP A 71 9.74 22.89 -16.76
C ASP A 71 10.22 22.96 -15.30
N LEU A 72 9.82 22.01 -14.45
CA LEU A 72 10.16 22.02 -13.04
C LEU A 72 11.66 21.85 -12.82
N ASN A 73 12.28 22.78 -12.08
CA ASN A 73 13.67 22.65 -11.64
C ASN A 73 13.75 21.83 -10.33
N PRO A 74 14.33 20.61 -10.34
CA PRO A 74 14.43 19.77 -9.14
C PRO A 74 15.32 20.36 -8.04
N ASN A 75 16.27 21.23 -8.39
CA ASN A 75 17.22 21.80 -7.43
C ASN A 75 16.63 22.98 -6.65
N ASP A 76 15.50 23.55 -7.11
CA ASP A 76 14.76 24.55 -6.35
C ASP A 76 13.70 23.87 -5.46
N LEU A 77 14.08 23.59 -4.22
CA LEU A 77 13.19 22.94 -3.25
C LEU A 77 11.93 23.75 -2.93
N THR A 78 11.98 25.08 -3.08
CA THR A 78 10.82 25.94 -2.81
C THR A 78 9.82 25.84 -3.95
N GLU A 79 10.31 25.90 -5.18
CA GLU A 79 9.51 25.70 -6.38
C GLU A 79 8.90 24.29 -6.41
N LEU A 80 9.72 23.25 -6.21
CA LEU A 80 9.27 21.86 -6.13
C LEU A 80 8.11 21.69 -5.16
N LYS A 81 8.24 22.26 -3.95
CA LYS A 81 7.18 22.19 -2.93
C LYS A 81 5.88 22.85 -3.37
N GLN A 82 5.96 24.03 -3.98
CA GLN A 82 4.79 24.75 -4.45
C GLN A 82 4.11 24.04 -5.63
N ARG A 83 4.88 23.61 -6.63
CA ARG A 83 4.37 22.94 -7.82
C ARG A 83 3.81 21.55 -7.49
N ALA A 84 4.50 20.78 -6.63
CA ALA A 84 4.01 19.51 -6.11
C ALA A 84 2.67 19.67 -5.40
N ARG A 85 2.52 20.69 -4.54
CA ARG A 85 1.25 20.96 -3.85
C ARG A 85 0.12 21.27 -4.82
N LYS A 86 0.38 22.10 -5.85
CA LYS A 86 -0.60 22.41 -6.90
C LYS A 86 -0.97 21.17 -7.71
N ALA A 87 0.00 20.34 -8.09
CA ALA A 87 -0.24 19.10 -8.82
C ALA A 87 -1.11 18.12 -8.01
N ARG A 88 -0.84 17.95 -6.70
CA ARG A 88 -1.70 17.16 -5.81
C ARG A 88 -3.13 17.69 -5.77
N GLN A 89 -3.29 19.01 -5.69
CA GLN A 89 -4.60 19.64 -5.67
C GLN A 89 -5.36 19.39 -6.99
N VAL A 90 -4.71 19.50 -8.14
CA VAL A 90 -5.31 19.19 -9.46
C VAL A 90 -5.85 17.75 -9.49
N VAL A 91 -5.06 16.77 -9.04
CA VAL A 91 -5.49 15.36 -9.00
C VAL A 91 -6.61 15.14 -7.98
N TYR A 92 -6.51 15.77 -6.81
CA TYR A 92 -7.55 15.64 -5.79
C TYR A 92 -8.89 16.24 -6.25
N GLU A 93 -8.86 17.37 -6.96
CA GLU A 93 -10.03 18.06 -7.51
C GLU A 93 -10.62 17.39 -8.75
N ALA A 94 -9.87 16.52 -9.44
CA ALA A 94 -10.38 15.72 -10.55
C ALA A 94 -11.59 14.84 -10.15
N GLY A 95 -11.68 14.48 -8.87
CA GLY A 95 -12.80 13.69 -8.33
C GLY A 95 -12.80 12.25 -8.82
N ILE A 96 -13.89 11.52 -8.56
CA ILE A 96 -14.09 10.17 -9.08
C ILE A 96 -15.34 10.20 -9.96
N PRO A 97 -15.26 9.84 -11.25
CA PRO A 97 -16.43 9.73 -12.13
C PRO A 97 -17.50 8.77 -11.58
N ASP A 98 -18.78 9.07 -11.82
CA ASP A 98 -19.92 8.33 -11.24
C ASP A 98 -19.94 6.83 -11.57
N ASP A 99 -19.45 6.44 -12.75
CA ASP A 99 -19.32 5.03 -13.15
C ASP A 99 -18.23 4.32 -12.35
N LEU A 100 -17.04 4.90 -12.22
CA LEU A 100 -15.97 4.37 -11.39
C LEU A 100 -16.36 4.34 -9.90
N HIS A 101 -17.04 5.38 -9.41
CA HIS A 101 -17.58 5.43 -8.05
C HIS A 101 -18.48 4.21 -7.78
N ARG A 102 -19.44 3.95 -8.67
CA ARG A 102 -20.35 2.79 -8.54
C ARG A 102 -19.61 1.45 -8.57
N GLU A 103 -18.59 1.30 -9.43
CA GLU A 103 -17.77 0.07 -9.46
C GLU A 103 -17.02 -0.15 -8.14
N ILE A 104 -16.39 0.90 -7.59
CA ILE A 104 -15.67 0.83 -6.31
C ILE A 104 -16.61 0.43 -5.18
N ILE A 105 -17.78 1.07 -5.08
CA ILE A 105 -18.76 0.77 -4.03
C ILE A 105 -19.31 -0.66 -4.18
N ALA A 106 -19.65 -1.10 -5.39
CA ALA A 106 -20.11 -2.46 -5.63
C ALA A 106 -19.05 -3.51 -5.24
N ALA A 107 -17.77 -3.26 -5.55
CA ALA A 107 -16.68 -4.13 -5.15
C ALA A 107 -16.48 -4.18 -3.62
N TYR A 108 -16.58 -3.03 -2.95
CA TYR A 108 -16.52 -2.94 -1.50
C TYR A 108 -17.67 -3.67 -0.82
N GLN A 109 -18.90 -3.53 -1.31
CA GLN A 109 -20.06 -4.26 -0.80
C GLN A 109 -19.93 -5.78 -1.00
N ARG A 110 -19.43 -6.23 -2.16
CA ARG A 110 -19.11 -7.65 -2.40
C ARG A 110 -18.08 -8.18 -1.40
N LEU A 111 -17.04 -7.40 -1.12
CA LEU A 111 -16.02 -7.75 -0.13
C LEU A 111 -16.62 -7.83 1.28
N ALA A 112 -17.43 -6.84 1.67
CA ALA A 112 -18.12 -6.81 2.97
C ALA A 112 -19.03 -8.02 3.15
N GLN A 113 -19.82 -8.36 2.12
CA GLN A 113 -20.69 -9.53 2.11
C GLN A 113 -19.90 -10.84 2.24
N ALA A 114 -18.77 -10.97 1.54
CA ALA A 114 -17.92 -12.16 1.62
C ALA A 114 -17.35 -12.40 3.04
N TYR A 115 -17.17 -11.33 3.82
CA TYR A 115 -16.73 -11.40 5.21
C TYR A 115 -17.88 -11.41 6.23
N GLY A 116 -19.11 -11.11 5.83
CA GLY A 116 -20.25 -10.98 6.74
C GLY A 116 -20.08 -9.84 7.76
N GLU A 117 -19.34 -8.79 7.40
CA GLU A 117 -19.03 -7.64 8.27
C GLU A 117 -19.55 -6.35 7.62
N GLU A 118 -20.41 -5.60 8.33
CA GLU A 118 -20.93 -4.31 7.86
C GLU A 118 -21.00 -3.28 9.02
N PRO A 119 -20.25 -2.17 8.96
CA PRO A 119 -19.29 -1.80 7.91
C PRO A 119 -17.98 -2.60 8.01
N LEU A 120 -17.44 -2.99 6.85
CA LEU A 120 -16.13 -3.63 6.73
C LEU A 120 -15.01 -2.59 6.94
N SER A 121 -14.05 -2.89 7.80
CA SER A 121 -12.81 -2.09 7.89
C SER A 121 -11.80 -2.54 6.84
N VAL A 122 -11.29 -1.60 6.03
CA VAL A 122 -10.32 -1.83 4.94
C VAL A 122 -9.08 -0.92 5.06
N ALA A 123 -7.96 -1.40 4.55
CA ALA A 123 -6.77 -0.61 4.27
C ALA A 123 -6.80 -0.17 2.81
N VAL A 124 -6.50 1.09 2.55
CA VAL A 124 -6.38 1.67 1.22
C VAL A 124 -4.91 2.04 1.02
N ARG A 125 -4.23 1.41 0.08
CA ARG A 125 -2.78 1.58 -0.13
C ARG A 125 -2.48 1.87 -1.59
N SER A 126 -1.55 2.77 -1.83
CA SER A 126 -1.04 2.99 -3.19
C SER A 126 -0.15 1.83 -3.66
N SER A 127 -0.20 1.55 -4.96
CA SER A 127 0.75 0.70 -5.69
C SER A 127 1.02 1.32 -7.05
N ALA A 128 2.25 1.77 -7.26
CA ALA A 128 2.65 2.39 -8.53
C ALA A 128 3.11 1.33 -9.54
N THR A 129 2.89 1.59 -10.83
CA THR A 129 3.27 0.67 -11.92
C THR A 129 4.77 0.57 -12.15
N ALA A 130 5.55 1.53 -11.65
CA ALA A 130 7.00 1.57 -11.78
C ALA A 130 7.77 0.96 -10.59
N GLU A 131 7.08 0.30 -9.64
CA GLU A 131 7.69 -0.28 -8.42
C GLU A 131 8.65 -1.46 -8.66
N ASP A 132 8.59 -2.10 -9.82
CA ASP A 132 9.31 -3.37 -10.08
C ASP A 132 10.53 -3.22 -10.99
N LEU A 133 11.00 -2.00 -11.26
CA LEU A 133 12.33 -1.85 -11.82
C LEU A 133 13.36 -2.32 -10.77
N PRO A 134 14.37 -3.14 -11.13
CA PRO A 134 15.28 -3.79 -10.17
C PRO A 134 15.99 -2.84 -9.19
N THR A 135 16.03 -1.55 -9.51
CA THR A 135 16.66 -0.48 -8.73
C THR A 135 15.66 0.46 -8.04
N ALA A 136 14.34 0.33 -8.31
CA ALA A 136 13.34 1.33 -7.95
C ALA A 136 12.42 0.88 -6.80
N SER A 137 12.93 0.87 -5.57
CA SER A 137 12.06 0.66 -4.41
C SER A 137 11.40 1.98 -3.98
N PHE A 138 10.13 2.16 -4.29
CA PHE A 138 9.29 3.24 -3.74
C PHE A 138 8.90 2.99 -2.26
N ALA A 139 9.59 2.07 -1.57
CA ALA A 139 9.30 1.70 -0.19
C ALA A 139 9.32 2.93 0.74
N GLY A 140 8.23 3.12 1.49
CA GLY A 140 8.08 4.20 2.47
C GLY A 140 7.76 5.59 1.90
N GLN A 141 7.55 5.74 0.58
CA GLN A 141 7.17 7.03 -0.02
C GLN A 141 5.68 7.15 -0.37
N GLN A 142 4.93 6.06 -0.18
CA GLN A 142 3.55 5.92 -0.65
C GLN A 142 2.56 5.96 0.51
N GLU A 143 1.47 6.69 0.34
CA GLU A 143 0.45 6.86 1.38
C GLU A 143 -0.38 5.59 1.55
N SER A 144 -0.51 5.18 2.82
CA SER A 144 -1.36 4.08 3.27
C SER A 144 -2.35 4.60 4.29
N TYR A 145 -3.63 4.34 4.05
CA TYR A 145 -4.74 4.72 4.91
C TYR A 145 -5.30 3.46 5.56
N LEU A 146 -5.23 3.39 6.88
CA LEU A 146 -5.68 2.23 7.64
C LEU A 146 -7.04 2.51 8.29
N ASN A 147 -7.80 1.44 8.53
CA ASN A 147 -9.09 1.49 9.22
C ASN A 147 -10.18 2.34 8.53
N ILE A 148 -10.22 2.29 7.20
CA ILE A 148 -11.25 2.96 6.43
C ILE A 148 -12.54 2.14 6.50
N CYS A 149 -13.62 2.77 6.92
CA CYS A 149 -14.92 2.12 7.13
C CYS A 149 -16.02 2.93 6.44
N GLY A 150 -16.79 2.28 5.58
CA GLY A 150 -17.90 2.90 4.87
C GLY A 150 -17.51 3.49 3.52
N GLU A 151 -18.53 3.70 2.71
CA GLU A 151 -18.42 4.03 1.28
C GLU A 151 -17.76 5.40 1.05
N GLU A 152 -18.24 6.44 1.72
CA GLU A 152 -17.70 7.81 1.58
C GLU A 152 -16.22 7.90 2.02
N ALA A 153 -15.89 7.24 3.14
CA ALA A 153 -14.52 7.22 3.64
C ALA A 153 -13.57 6.47 2.69
N LEU A 154 -14.07 5.41 2.03
CA LEU A 154 -13.33 4.68 1.00
C LEU A 154 -13.04 5.56 -0.20
N ILE A 155 -14.05 6.26 -0.73
CA ILE A 155 -13.91 7.15 -1.88
C ILE A 155 -12.92 8.28 -1.58
N GLU A 156 -13.01 8.89 -0.40
CA GLU A 156 -12.06 9.91 0.04
C GLU A 156 -10.63 9.37 0.14
N ALA A 157 -10.44 8.17 0.71
CA ALA A 157 -9.13 7.54 0.79
C ALA A 157 -8.55 7.23 -0.60
N VAL A 158 -9.37 6.79 -1.55
CA VAL A 158 -8.96 6.55 -2.95
C VAL A 158 -8.51 7.86 -3.62
N ARG A 159 -9.26 8.95 -3.45
CA ARG A 159 -8.88 10.28 -3.97
C ARG A 159 -7.54 10.74 -3.44
N ARG A 160 -7.31 10.57 -2.14
CA ARG A 160 -6.03 10.91 -1.51
C ARG A 160 -4.89 10.04 -2.03
N CYS A 161 -5.11 8.74 -2.18
CA CYS A 161 -4.13 7.85 -2.80
C CYS A 161 -3.75 8.32 -4.20
N PHE A 162 -4.69 8.64 -5.08
CA PHE A 162 -4.39 9.18 -6.41
C PHE A 162 -3.55 10.46 -6.36
N ALA A 163 -3.88 11.38 -5.45
CA ALA A 163 -3.10 12.61 -5.26
C ALA A 163 -1.68 12.34 -4.69
N SER A 164 -1.47 11.25 -3.94
CA SER A 164 -0.18 10.92 -3.31
C SER A 164 0.96 10.69 -4.31
N LEU A 165 0.64 10.40 -5.58
CA LEU A 165 1.63 10.25 -6.64
C LEU A 165 2.45 11.55 -6.87
N PHE A 166 1.88 12.72 -6.55
CA PHE A 166 2.53 14.02 -6.71
C PHE A 166 3.01 14.63 -5.38
N THR A 167 3.35 13.80 -4.39
CA THR A 167 4.10 14.28 -3.23
C THR A 167 5.49 14.81 -3.64
N GLU A 168 6.03 15.73 -2.86
CA GLU A 168 7.37 16.30 -3.09
C GLU A 168 8.44 15.22 -3.21
N ARG A 169 8.37 14.21 -2.33
CA ARG A 169 9.27 13.07 -2.32
C ARG A 169 9.12 12.21 -3.57
N ALA A 170 7.88 11.91 -3.96
CA ALA A 170 7.63 11.07 -5.15
C ALA A 170 8.06 11.75 -6.45
N ILE A 171 7.85 13.07 -6.58
CA ILE A 171 8.32 13.84 -7.74
C ILE A 171 9.85 13.85 -7.77
N HIS A 172 10.50 14.24 -6.67
CA HIS A 172 11.96 14.28 -6.59
C HIS A 172 12.58 12.92 -6.93
N TYR A 173 12.03 11.85 -6.36
CA TYR A 173 12.50 10.49 -6.62
C TYR A 173 12.38 10.10 -8.10
N ARG A 174 11.27 10.45 -8.75
CA ARG A 174 11.13 10.19 -10.19
C ARG A 174 12.17 10.95 -11.01
N ILE A 175 12.46 12.21 -10.66
CA ILE A 175 13.50 12.98 -11.34
C ILE A 175 14.86 12.33 -11.15
N ASP A 176 15.23 11.95 -9.92
CA ASP A 176 16.51 11.30 -9.61
C ASP A 176 16.70 9.98 -10.36
N GLN A 177 15.61 9.23 -10.55
CA GLN A 177 15.63 7.96 -11.29
C GLN A 177 15.46 8.14 -12.81
N GLY A 178 15.26 9.38 -13.29
CA GLY A 178 15.03 9.66 -14.71
C GLY A 178 13.69 9.15 -15.25
N PHE A 179 12.69 8.97 -14.37
CA PHE A 179 11.33 8.59 -14.77
C PHE A 179 10.51 9.79 -15.21
N ASP A 180 9.88 9.65 -16.37
CA ASP A 180 8.84 10.56 -16.82
C ASP A 180 7.64 10.51 -15.85
N HIS A 181 7.22 11.68 -15.38
CA HIS A 181 6.10 11.84 -14.46
C HIS A 181 4.77 11.34 -15.03
N PHE A 182 4.63 11.28 -16.35
CA PHE A 182 3.41 10.94 -17.05
C PHE A 182 3.36 9.49 -17.57
N ASN A 183 4.45 8.74 -17.38
CA ASN A 183 4.54 7.31 -17.67
C ASN A 183 4.53 6.43 -16.41
N VAL A 184 4.27 7.02 -15.24
CA VAL A 184 4.07 6.30 -13.98
C VAL A 184 2.62 6.49 -13.57
N TYR A 185 1.89 5.38 -13.42
CA TYR A 185 0.50 5.39 -13.02
C TYR A 185 0.33 4.78 -11.64
N LEU A 186 -0.79 5.10 -11.00
CA LEU A 186 -1.11 4.62 -9.67
C LEU A 186 -2.33 3.71 -9.69
N SER A 187 -2.14 2.51 -9.14
CA SER A 187 -3.22 1.64 -8.72
C SER A 187 -3.44 1.79 -7.21
N VAL A 188 -4.68 1.52 -6.77
CA VAL A 188 -5.05 1.57 -5.35
C VAL A 188 -5.48 0.18 -4.89
N CYS A 189 -4.80 -0.33 -3.88
CA CYS A 189 -5.15 -1.55 -3.16
C CYS A 189 -6.23 -1.25 -2.13
N VAL A 190 -7.34 -1.98 -2.15
CA VAL A 190 -8.35 -2.00 -1.08
C VAL A 190 -8.39 -3.38 -0.48
N GLN A 191 -7.90 -3.53 0.75
CA GLN A 191 -7.71 -4.84 1.40
C GLN A 191 -8.41 -4.88 2.76
N LYS A 192 -9.01 -6.02 3.11
CA LYS A 192 -9.56 -6.24 4.46
C LYS A 192 -8.53 -5.94 5.55
N MET A 193 -8.92 -5.13 6.55
CA MET A 193 -8.09 -4.90 7.75
C MET A 193 -8.05 -6.15 8.63
N VAL A 194 -6.83 -6.48 9.06
CA VAL A 194 -6.56 -7.47 10.09
C VAL A 194 -6.57 -6.80 11.45
N ARG A 195 -7.19 -7.44 12.45
CA ARG A 195 -7.28 -6.94 13.83
C ARG A 195 -5.99 -7.11 14.64
N SER A 196 -4.85 -6.73 14.06
CA SER A 196 -3.57 -6.80 14.77
C SER A 196 -3.44 -5.71 15.85
N ASP A 197 -4.35 -4.72 15.88
CA ASP A 197 -4.55 -3.81 17.01
C ASP A 197 -4.78 -4.54 18.34
N LEU A 198 -5.43 -5.72 18.28
CA LEU A 198 -5.69 -6.59 19.42
C LEU A 198 -4.58 -7.62 19.68
N GLY A 199 -3.54 -7.64 18.85
CA GLY A 199 -2.49 -8.65 18.88
C GLY A 199 -1.12 -8.08 18.55
N ALA A 200 -0.45 -8.73 17.59
CA ALA A 200 0.89 -8.38 17.14
C ALA A 200 0.96 -8.39 15.62
N SER A 201 1.95 -7.67 15.10
CA SER A 201 2.28 -7.61 13.69
C SER A 201 3.80 -7.41 13.54
N GLY A 202 4.31 -7.51 12.32
CA GLY A 202 5.74 -7.53 12.12
C GLY A 202 6.17 -7.60 10.66
N VAL A 203 7.48 -7.66 10.47
CA VAL A 203 8.13 -7.83 9.17
C VAL A 203 9.02 -9.05 9.24
N MET A 204 9.09 -9.78 8.14
CA MET A 204 9.93 -10.97 7.99
C MET A 204 10.82 -10.83 6.78
N PHE A 205 12.09 -11.17 6.94
CA PHE A 205 13.07 -11.29 5.88
C PHE A 205 13.52 -12.74 5.77
N SER A 206 13.59 -13.25 4.55
CA SER A 206 14.07 -14.62 4.27
C SER A 206 15.60 -14.70 4.23
N ILE A 207 16.31 -13.69 4.71
CA ILE A 207 17.76 -13.56 4.74
C ILE A 207 18.14 -12.69 5.94
N ASP A 208 19.36 -12.85 6.46
CA ASP A 208 19.92 -11.85 7.36
C ASP A 208 20.24 -10.58 6.59
N THR A 209 19.56 -9.48 6.91
CA THR A 209 19.74 -8.19 6.24
C THR A 209 21.07 -7.52 6.57
N GLU A 210 21.72 -7.87 7.69
CA GLU A 210 23.01 -7.28 8.08
C GLU A 210 24.18 -7.98 7.40
N SER A 211 24.22 -9.32 7.46
CA SER A 211 25.33 -10.11 6.92
C SER A 211 25.12 -10.64 5.50
N GLY A 212 23.88 -10.67 5.02
CA GLY A 212 23.50 -11.34 3.77
C GLY A 212 23.45 -12.87 3.88
N PHE A 213 23.48 -13.44 5.09
CA PHE A 213 23.45 -14.89 5.27
C PHE A 213 22.07 -15.48 4.92
N PRO A 214 21.96 -16.35 3.89
CA PRO A 214 20.66 -16.78 3.34
C PRO A 214 19.98 -17.91 4.10
N GLU A 215 20.66 -18.57 5.05
CA GLU A 215 20.10 -19.72 5.76
C GLU A 215 19.35 -19.36 7.04
N VAL A 216 19.06 -18.08 7.25
CA VAL A 216 18.22 -17.62 8.35
C VAL A 216 17.00 -16.86 7.85
N VAL A 217 15.93 -16.92 8.65
CA VAL A 217 14.77 -16.05 8.55
C VAL A 217 14.85 -15.09 9.73
N PHE A 218 14.81 -13.79 9.44
CA PHE A 218 14.81 -12.73 10.43
C PHE A 218 13.39 -12.19 10.59
N ILE A 219 12.87 -12.17 11.82
CA ILE A 219 11.50 -11.76 12.15
C ILE A 219 11.55 -10.64 13.17
N ASN A 220 10.95 -9.50 12.83
CA ASN A 220 10.68 -8.40 13.74
C ASN A 220 9.19 -8.37 14.08
N ALA A 221 8.84 -8.29 15.36
CA ALA A 221 7.46 -8.27 15.81
C ALA A 221 7.22 -7.25 16.93
N ALA A 222 6.10 -6.54 16.85
CA ALA A 222 5.63 -5.64 17.90
C ALA A 222 4.11 -5.77 18.09
N PHE A 223 3.60 -5.18 19.18
CA PHE A 223 2.15 -5.14 19.42
C PHE A 223 1.46 -4.11 18.51
N GLY A 224 0.21 -4.37 18.15
CA GLY A 224 -0.62 -3.44 17.38
C GLY A 224 -0.47 -3.58 15.86
N LEU A 225 -0.80 -2.50 15.14
CA LEU A 225 -0.66 -2.41 13.69
C LEU A 225 0.81 -2.34 13.26
N GLY A 226 1.13 -2.96 12.11
CA GLY A 226 2.52 -3.18 11.66
C GLY A 226 3.25 -1.93 11.19
N GLU A 227 2.53 -0.84 11.00
CA GLU A 227 3.07 0.44 10.55
C GLU A 227 4.20 0.94 11.46
N THR A 228 4.12 0.71 12.78
CA THR A 228 5.17 1.14 13.73
C THR A 228 6.48 0.41 13.53
N VAL A 229 6.43 -0.87 13.14
CA VAL A 229 7.62 -1.68 12.83
C VAL A 229 8.21 -1.25 11.50
N VAL A 230 7.37 -1.04 10.49
CA VAL A 230 7.80 -0.62 9.14
C VAL A 230 8.45 0.76 9.16
N GLN A 231 7.90 1.69 9.95
CA GLN A 231 8.44 3.05 10.10
C GLN A 231 9.62 3.14 11.08
N GLY A 232 9.97 2.07 11.79
CA GLY A 232 11.03 2.07 12.80
C GLY A 232 10.75 2.94 14.03
N THR A 233 9.47 3.22 14.32
CA THR A 233 9.05 4.05 15.46
C THR A 233 8.94 3.27 16.76
N VAL A 234 9.02 1.94 16.69
CA VAL A 234 9.06 1.04 17.84
C VAL A 234 10.32 0.17 17.78
N ASP A 235 10.89 -0.15 18.94
CA ASP A 235 11.92 -1.18 19.08
C ASP A 235 11.23 -2.56 19.25
N PRO A 236 11.22 -3.40 18.19
CA PRO A 236 10.47 -4.64 18.15
C PRO A 236 11.22 -5.79 18.82
N ASP A 237 10.51 -6.90 19.08
CA ASP A 237 11.15 -8.17 19.33
C ASP A 237 11.79 -8.71 18.05
N GLU A 238 12.96 -9.33 18.18
CA GLU A 238 13.71 -9.88 17.07
C GLU A 238 13.94 -11.38 17.26
N PHE A 239 13.74 -12.14 16.18
CA PHE A 239 13.96 -13.58 16.16
C PHE A 239 14.77 -13.98 14.93
N TYR A 240 15.77 -14.81 15.14
CA TYR A 240 16.50 -15.48 14.05
C TYR A 240 16.12 -16.96 14.04
N VAL A 241 15.65 -17.44 12.90
CA VAL A 241 15.24 -18.83 12.68
C VAL A 241 16.14 -19.48 11.63
N PHE A 242 16.78 -20.60 11.97
CA PHE A 242 17.67 -21.31 11.06
C PHE A 242 16.90 -22.24 10.13
N LYS A 243 16.97 -21.99 8.82
CA LYS A 243 16.21 -22.74 7.81
C LYS A 243 16.54 -24.24 7.78
N PRO A 244 17.81 -24.69 7.86
CA PRO A 244 18.13 -26.12 7.79
C PRO A 244 17.49 -26.94 8.92
N THR A 245 17.56 -26.47 10.17
CA THR A 245 16.96 -27.19 11.30
C THR A 245 15.44 -27.07 11.32
N LEU A 246 14.89 -25.95 10.84
CA LEU A 246 13.43 -25.79 10.66
C LEU A 246 12.87 -26.82 9.68
N ARG A 247 13.52 -27.00 8.52
CA ARG A 247 13.10 -27.99 7.49
C ARG A 247 13.18 -29.43 8.01
N GLN A 248 14.07 -29.70 8.94
CA GLN A 248 14.22 -31.02 9.59
C GLN A 248 13.25 -31.21 10.78
N GLY A 249 12.42 -30.21 11.12
CA GLY A 249 11.46 -30.29 12.22
C GLY A 249 12.06 -30.05 13.62
N TYR A 250 13.31 -29.58 13.69
CA TYR A 250 13.96 -29.26 14.96
C TYR A 250 13.61 -27.85 15.45
N ARG A 251 13.91 -27.58 16.73
CA ARG A 251 13.85 -26.22 17.28
C ARG A 251 14.86 -25.32 16.55
N ALA A 252 14.33 -24.35 15.79
CA ALA A 252 15.12 -23.56 14.86
C ALA A 252 15.39 -22.11 15.29
N VAL A 253 14.82 -21.64 16.40
CA VAL A 253 15.05 -20.27 16.90
C VAL A 253 16.44 -20.17 17.54
N LEU A 254 17.38 -19.52 16.85
CA LEU A 254 18.78 -19.33 17.27
C LEU A 254 18.93 -18.21 18.29
N ARG A 255 18.27 -17.08 18.04
CA ARG A 255 18.41 -15.86 18.84
C ARG A 255 17.04 -15.24 19.08
N ARG A 256 16.87 -14.66 20.26
CA ARG A 256 15.72 -13.85 20.66
C ARG A 256 16.24 -12.56 21.27
N ARG A 257 15.83 -11.41 20.75
CA ARG A 257 16.02 -10.11 21.40
C ARG A 257 14.66 -9.57 21.77
N ARG A 258 14.49 -9.16 23.03
CA ARG A 258 13.26 -8.52 23.46
C ARG A 258 13.39 -7.01 23.26
N GLY A 259 12.59 -6.45 22.37
CA GLY A 259 12.46 -5.00 22.21
C GLY A 259 11.64 -4.37 23.32
N THR A 260 11.82 -3.08 23.54
CA THR A 260 11.11 -2.33 24.58
C THR A 260 9.61 -2.23 24.30
N LYS A 261 9.19 -2.18 23.03
CA LYS A 261 7.77 -2.15 22.59
C LYS A 261 6.92 -1.11 23.34
N LYS A 262 7.48 0.09 23.57
CA LYS A 262 6.87 1.16 24.39
C LYS A 262 5.61 1.78 23.81
N VAL A 263 5.35 1.57 22.52
CA VAL A 263 4.22 2.17 21.81
C VAL A 263 3.62 1.11 20.91
N LYS A 264 2.29 1.09 20.82
CA LYS A 264 1.56 0.31 19.81
C LYS A 264 0.54 1.19 19.11
N MET A 265 0.35 0.94 17.83
CA MET A 265 -0.72 1.58 17.05
C MET A 265 -1.98 0.72 17.10
N ILE A 266 -3.11 1.36 17.39
CA ILE A 266 -4.43 0.75 17.47
C ILE A 266 -5.42 1.51 16.58
N LEU A 267 -6.58 0.91 16.34
CA LEU A 267 -7.70 1.61 15.72
C LEU A 267 -8.24 2.65 16.71
N ALA A 268 -8.49 3.88 16.27
CA ALA A 268 -9.08 4.91 17.12
C ALA A 268 -10.55 4.59 17.43
N SER A 269 -10.95 4.82 18.68
CA SER A 269 -12.35 4.74 19.11
C SER A 269 -12.95 6.16 19.14
N GLY A 270 -13.74 6.52 18.13
CA GLY A 270 -14.38 7.85 18.00
C GLY A 270 -15.05 8.07 16.63
N GLU A 271 -15.67 9.24 16.41
CA GLU A 271 -16.30 9.60 15.11
C GLU A 271 -15.25 9.81 14.00
N GLU A 272 -14.04 10.25 14.33
CA GLU A 272 -12.88 10.25 13.43
C GLU A 272 -12.09 8.93 13.60
N ARG A 273 -12.54 7.88 12.90
CA ARG A 273 -12.04 6.49 12.99
C ARG A 273 -10.69 6.27 12.29
N ALA A 274 -9.69 7.09 12.58
CA ALA A 274 -8.31 6.91 12.11
C ALA A 274 -7.54 5.89 12.98
N THR A 275 -6.22 5.78 12.83
CA THR A 275 -5.33 5.04 13.73
C THR A 275 -4.74 5.95 14.79
N THR A 276 -4.55 5.45 16.01
CA THR A 276 -3.93 6.18 17.12
C THR A 276 -2.81 5.35 17.74
N SER A 277 -1.74 6.04 18.16
CA SER A 277 -0.65 5.43 18.93
C SER A 277 -0.92 5.56 20.42
N ILE A 278 -0.78 4.46 21.16
CA ILE A 278 -0.86 4.44 22.62
C ILE A 278 0.45 3.91 23.21
N VAL A 279 0.81 4.46 24.37
CA VAL A 279 1.96 4.03 25.19
C VAL A 279 1.54 2.85 26.07
#